data_AF-K7ETN6-F1
#
_entry.id   AF-K7ETN6-F1
#
_cell.length_a   1.000
_cell.length_b   1.000
_cell.length_c   1.000
_cell.angle_alpha   90.00
_cell.angle_beta   90.00
_cell.angle_gamma   90.00
#
_symmetry.space_group_name_H-M   'P 1'
#
loop_
_entity.id
_entity.type
_entity.pdbx_description
1 polymer ?
#
loop_
_entity_poly.entity_id
_entity_poly.type
_entity_poly.pdbx_seq_one_letter_code
_entity_poly.pdbx_strand_id
1 'polypeptide(L)'
;SSVAVGCLAQDFLPDSITFSWKYKNNSDISSTRGFPSVLTGSKYVATSQVLLPSKDVMQGTDEHVVCKVQHPNGNKEKNVPLPVIAELPPKVSIFIPPRDGFFGSPRKSKLICQATGFSPRQIQVSWLREGKQVASGITTDQVQAEAKESGPTTYKVTSTLTINESDWLSQSMFTCRVDHRGLTFQKNASSMCSPNPNTAIRVFAIPPSFASIFLTKSTKLTCLVTDLASYDSMTISWTRQNGEAVKTHTNISESHPNATFSAVGEASICEDDWNSGERFTCTVTHADLPSPLKQTISRPKGVALHRPDVYLLPPAREQLNLRESATITCLVTGFSPADVFVQWMQRGQPLSPEKYVTSAPMPEPQAPGRYFAHSILTVSEEDWNTGETYTCVVAHEALPNRVTERTVDKSTGKPTLYNVSLVMSDTAGTCY
;
A
#
# COMPACT_ATOMS: atom_id res chain seq x y z
N SER A 1 32.75 28.29 16.72
CA SER A 1 31.54 29.11 16.65
C SER A 1 31.40 29.93 17.92
N SER A 2 30.83 31.12 17.83
CA SER A 2 30.54 32.02 18.95
C SER A 2 29.06 32.38 18.95
N VAL A 3 28.50 32.63 20.13
CA VAL A 3 27.14 33.15 20.33
C VAL A 3 27.25 34.63 20.65
N ALA A 4 26.50 35.47 19.93
CA ALA A 4 26.50 36.90 20.16
C ALA A 4 25.28 37.29 21.00
N VAL A 5 25.52 37.95 22.15
CA VAL A 5 24.48 38.41 23.07
C VAL A 5 24.51 39.94 23.11
N GLY A 6 23.37 40.59 22.95
CA GLY A 6 23.24 42.04 22.95
C GLY A 6 22.47 42.57 24.16
N CYS A 7 22.83 43.78 24.62
CA CYS A 7 22.14 44.51 25.66
C CYS A 7 21.87 45.94 25.16
N LEU A 8 20.65 46.42 25.39
CA LEU A 8 20.15 47.69 24.89
C LEU A 8 19.74 48.57 26.07
N ALA A 9 20.31 49.78 26.15
CA ALA A 9 19.89 50.82 27.07
C ALA A 9 19.14 51.91 26.28
N GLN A 10 17.95 52.28 26.74
CA GLN A 10 17.08 53.27 26.11
C GLN A 10 16.74 54.40 27.10
N ASP A 11 16.35 55.55 26.54
CA ASP A 11 15.77 56.67 27.26
C ASP A 11 16.66 57.28 28.37
N PHE A 12 17.96 57.46 28.10
CA PHE A 12 18.90 58.08 29.05
C PHE A 12 19.45 59.44 28.59
N LEU A 13 19.81 60.28 29.58
CA LEU A 13 20.43 61.60 29.47
C LEU A 13 21.26 61.83 30.76
N PRO A 14 22.50 62.33 30.73
CA PRO A 14 23.29 62.78 29.57
C PRO A 14 23.92 61.61 28.77
N ASP A 15 24.62 61.91 27.68
CA ASP A 15 25.34 60.92 26.85
C ASP A 15 26.63 60.41 27.54
N SER A 16 26.45 59.68 28.63
CA SER A 16 27.53 59.09 29.42
C SER A 16 27.07 57.75 30.00
N ILE A 17 27.39 56.66 29.29
CA ILE A 17 26.96 55.32 29.67
C ILE A 17 28.11 54.32 29.50
N THR A 18 28.25 53.41 30.46
CA THR A 18 29.27 52.35 30.43
C THR A 18 28.60 50.98 30.61
N PHE A 19 28.96 50.02 29.75
CA PHE A 19 28.47 48.65 29.81
C PHE A 19 29.54 47.72 30.38
N SER A 20 29.16 46.83 31.29
CA SER A 20 29.99 45.71 31.73
C SER A 20 29.17 44.42 31.76
N TRP A 21 29.84 43.29 31.54
CA TRP A 21 29.19 41.99 31.36
C TRP A 21 29.78 40.98 32.33
N LYS A 22 28.92 40.18 32.96
CA LYS A 22 29.33 39.09 33.85
C LYS A 22 28.79 37.74 33.40
N TYR A 23 29.64 36.71 33.49
CA TYR A 23 29.34 35.32 33.11
C TYR A 23 30.18 34.34 33.96
N LYS A 24 29.78 33.08 34.13
CA LYS A 24 30.48 32.08 34.97
C LYS A 24 30.71 32.55 36.40
N ASN A 25 29.67 32.45 37.25
CA ASN A 25 29.75 32.83 38.66
C ASN A 25 30.34 34.25 38.89
N ASN A 26 29.80 35.22 38.16
CA ASN A 26 30.12 36.66 38.29
C ASN A 26 31.50 37.11 37.77
N SER A 27 32.17 36.32 36.93
CA SER A 27 33.43 36.74 36.29
C SER A 27 33.20 37.77 35.18
N ASP A 28 34.02 38.82 35.16
CA ASP A 28 33.91 39.91 34.18
C ASP A 28 34.40 39.47 32.80
N ILE A 29 33.61 39.76 31.76
CA ILE A 29 33.97 39.44 30.38
C ILE A 29 34.67 40.65 29.75
N SER A 30 35.90 40.44 29.26
CA SER A 30 36.71 41.49 28.63
C SER A 30 36.44 41.68 27.12
N SER A 31 35.91 40.66 26.44
CA SER A 31 35.64 40.69 25.00
C SER A 31 34.28 41.32 24.66
N THR A 32 34.10 42.58 25.02
CA THR A 32 32.84 43.33 24.81
C THR A 32 32.98 44.32 23.66
N ARG A 33 31.93 44.46 22.85
CA ARG A 33 31.82 45.42 21.75
C ARG A 33 30.74 46.45 22.08
N GLY A 34 31.14 47.68 22.37
CA GLY A 34 30.21 48.82 22.50
C GLY A 34 29.92 49.45 21.16
N PHE A 35 28.69 49.91 20.95
CA PHE A 35 28.29 50.73 19.81
C PHE A 35 28.05 52.17 20.28
N PRO A 36 28.30 53.19 19.43
CA PRO A 36 28.07 54.59 19.80
C PRO A 36 26.60 54.84 20.13
N SER A 37 26.35 55.77 21.03
CA SER A 37 25.01 56.22 21.39
C SER A 37 24.36 56.97 20.23
N VAL A 38 23.06 56.74 20.03
CA VAL A 38 22.26 57.36 18.98
C VAL A 38 21.13 58.15 19.63
N LEU A 39 21.03 59.44 19.30
CA LEU A 39 19.94 60.30 19.76
C LEU A 39 18.65 59.90 19.02
N THR A 40 17.66 59.43 19.76
CA THR A 40 16.36 59.01 19.21
C THR A 40 15.27 59.85 19.86
N GLY A 41 14.71 60.81 19.12
CA GLY A 41 13.79 61.81 19.66
C GLY A 41 14.52 62.81 20.56
N SER A 42 14.22 62.82 21.87
CA SER A 42 14.83 63.71 22.87
C SER A 42 15.80 63.03 23.84
N LYS A 43 16.07 61.72 23.67
CA LYS A 43 16.91 60.91 24.58
C LYS A 43 17.87 60.01 23.80
N TYR A 44 18.91 59.50 24.47
CA TYR A 44 19.90 58.60 23.88
C TYR A 44 19.53 57.13 24.02
N VAL A 45 19.99 56.35 23.04
CA VAL A 45 19.92 54.88 23.00
C VAL A 45 21.33 54.35 22.74
N ALA A 46 21.76 53.31 23.46
CA ALA A 46 23.07 52.69 23.28
C ALA A 46 22.98 51.17 23.40
N THR A 47 23.83 50.47 22.66
CA THR A 47 23.89 49.00 22.66
C THR A 47 25.30 48.50 22.93
N SER A 48 25.40 47.37 23.62
CA SER A 48 26.63 46.61 23.79
C SER A 48 26.39 45.16 23.39
N GLN A 49 27.40 44.50 22.85
CA GLN A 49 27.39 43.09 22.46
C GLN A 49 28.57 42.35 23.05
N VAL A 50 28.37 41.09 23.42
CA VAL A 50 29.43 40.19 23.85
C VAL A 50 29.41 38.91 23.01
N LEU A 51 30.61 38.39 22.69
CA LEU A 51 30.79 37.14 21.96
C LEU A 51 31.24 36.05 22.93
N LEU A 52 30.40 35.04 23.12
CA LEU A 52 30.69 33.90 23.99
C LEU A 52 31.11 32.68 23.16
N PRO A 53 32.12 31.90 23.58
CA PRO A 53 32.46 30.64 22.92
C PRO A 53 31.27 29.67 22.99
N SER A 54 30.88 29.06 21.86
CA SER A 54 29.73 28.13 21.86
C SER A 54 29.92 26.96 22.84
N LYS A 55 31.14 26.50 23.10
CA LYS A 55 31.39 25.43 24.10
C LYS A 55 30.93 25.83 25.49
N ASP A 56 31.19 27.07 25.89
CA ASP A 56 30.87 27.58 27.23
C ASP A 56 29.38 27.81 27.41
N VAL A 57 28.65 28.16 26.35
CA VAL A 57 27.18 28.34 26.38
C VAL A 57 26.45 27.00 26.38
N MET A 58 27.02 25.97 25.75
CA MET A 58 26.40 24.64 25.57
C MET A 58 26.66 23.65 26.71
N GLN A 59 27.65 23.95 27.55
CA GLN A 59 28.12 23.11 28.67
C GLN A 59 28.14 23.86 30.01
N GLY A 60 27.79 25.15 30.00
CA GLY A 60 27.73 25.98 31.21
C GLY A 60 26.50 25.66 32.06
N THR A 61 26.63 25.86 33.37
CA THR A 61 25.53 25.73 34.34
C THR A 61 24.72 27.03 34.50
N ASP A 62 25.21 28.15 33.96
CA ASP A 62 24.59 29.46 34.10
C ASP A 62 23.53 29.68 33.01
N GLU A 63 22.29 29.97 33.42
CA GLU A 63 21.14 30.14 32.52
C GLU A 63 21.08 31.53 31.86
N HIS A 64 21.89 32.48 32.32
CA HIS A 64 21.86 33.86 31.87
C HIS A 64 23.23 34.55 31.94
N VAL A 65 23.39 35.61 31.15
CA VAL A 65 24.51 36.55 31.22
C VAL A 65 24.01 37.83 31.86
N VAL A 66 24.76 38.43 32.79
CA VAL A 66 24.35 39.69 33.42
C VAL A 66 24.95 40.86 32.67
N CYS A 67 24.09 41.70 32.10
CA CYS A 67 24.46 43.01 31.55
C CYS A 67 24.33 44.06 32.66
N LYS A 68 25.40 44.79 32.95
CA LYS A 68 25.42 45.91 33.88
C LYS A 68 25.63 47.20 33.12
N VAL A 69 24.83 48.19 33.46
CA VAL A 69 24.82 49.51 32.84
C VAL A 69 25.09 50.53 33.94
N GLN A 70 26.17 51.29 33.80
CA GLN A 70 26.53 52.39 34.68
C GLN A 70 26.23 53.71 33.99
N HIS A 71 25.46 54.56 34.67
CA HIS A 71 25.04 55.86 34.18
C HIS A 71 24.98 56.85 35.35
N PRO A 72 25.26 58.16 35.16
CA PRO A 72 25.25 59.16 36.24
C PRO A 72 23.97 59.18 37.09
N ASN A 73 22.82 58.90 36.47
CA ASN A 73 21.51 58.90 37.13
C ASN A 73 21.16 57.55 37.80
N GLY A 74 22.08 56.58 37.82
CA GLY A 74 21.90 55.30 38.50
C GLY A 74 22.35 54.10 37.67
N ASN A 75 22.76 53.05 38.38
CA ASN A 75 23.22 51.79 37.77
C ASN A 75 22.04 50.81 37.64
N LYS A 76 22.00 50.07 36.53
CA LYS A 76 21.02 49.00 36.30
C LYS A 76 21.70 47.71 35.89
N GLU A 77 21.13 46.59 36.30
CA GLU A 77 21.60 45.26 35.90
C GLU A 77 20.42 44.46 35.33
N LYS A 78 20.66 43.70 34.27
CA LYS A 78 19.65 42.85 33.64
C LYS A 78 20.23 41.50 33.26
N ASN A 79 19.51 40.46 33.63
CA ASN A 79 19.81 39.08 33.24
C ASN A 79 19.31 38.87 31.81
N VAL A 80 20.23 38.57 30.90
CA VAL A 80 19.96 38.23 29.50
C VAL A 80 19.97 36.70 29.40
N PRO A 81 18.82 36.06 29.12
CA PRO A 81 18.75 34.59 29.07
C PRO A 81 19.61 34.05 27.93
N LEU A 82 20.36 32.98 28.21
CA LEU A 82 21.06 32.24 27.17
C LEU A 82 20.09 31.29 26.46
N PRO A 83 20.30 30.98 25.17
CA PRO A 83 19.48 29.99 24.48
C PRO A 83 19.75 28.61 25.11
N VAL A 84 18.82 28.13 25.94
CA VAL A 84 18.80 26.75 26.42
C VAL A 84 18.53 25.86 25.21
N ILE A 85 19.51 25.04 24.83
CA ILE A 85 19.24 24.00 23.85
C ILE A 85 18.43 22.93 24.57
N ALA A 86 17.16 22.78 24.17
CA ALA A 86 16.33 21.68 24.62
C ALA A 86 17.05 20.36 24.30
N GLU A 87 17.46 19.64 25.35
CA GLU A 87 18.05 18.31 25.21
C GLU A 87 16.94 17.32 24.89
N LEU A 88 17.01 16.75 23.70
CA LEU A 88 16.03 15.79 23.22
C LEU A 88 16.75 14.47 22.90
N PRO A 89 16.33 13.35 23.48
CA PRO A 89 16.93 12.06 23.21
C PRO A 89 16.57 11.56 21.79
N PRO A 90 17.45 10.81 21.12
CA PRO A 90 17.17 10.23 19.81
C PRO A 90 16.11 9.15 19.86
N LYS A 91 15.17 9.19 18.91
CA LYS A 91 14.32 8.05 18.57
C LYS A 91 15.08 7.15 17.58
N VAL A 92 15.47 5.97 18.04
CA VAL A 92 16.22 5.00 17.23
C VAL A 92 15.28 3.97 16.61
N SER A 93 15.33 3.84 15.29
CA SER A 93 14.61 2.86 14.49
C SER A 93 15.59 2.07 13.63
N ILE A 94 15.31 0.79 13.41
CA ILE A 94 16.09 -0.08 12.52
C ILE A 94 15.16 -0.65 11.45
N PHE A 95 15.57 -0.54 10.19
CA PHE A 95 14.87 -1.08 9.03
C PHE A 95 15.67 -2.25 8.48
N ILE A 96 14.99 -3.38 8.37
CA ILE A 96 15.56 -4.63 7.85
C ILE A 96 15.39 -4.66 6.32
N PRO A 97 16.33 -5.28 5.58
CA PRO A 97 16.14 -5.45 4.15
C PRO A 97 14.94 -6.37 3.88
N PRO A 98 14.22 -6.13 2.77
CA PRO A 98 13.21 -7.09 2.31
C PRO A 98 13.89 -8.41 1.90
N ARG A 99 13.17 -9.53 1.91
CA ARG A 99 13.75 -10.86 1.63
C ARG A 99 14.38 -10.95 0.23
N ASP A 100 13.82 -10.26 -0.76
CA ASP A 100 14.36 -10.15 -2.11
C ASP A 100 15.50 -9.11 -2.25
N GLY A 101 15.77 -8.33 -1.20
CA GLY A 101 16.78 -7.28 -1.17
C GLY A 101 18.24 -7.77 -1.16
N PHE A 102 18.48 -9.07 -1.28
CA PHE A 102 19.81 -9.68 -1.29
C PHE A 102 20.28 -10.00 -2.72
N PHE A 103 21.33 -9.33 -3.17
CA PHE A 103 21.85 -9.45 -4.55
C PHE A 103 23.37 -9.66 -4.59
N GLY A 104 23.89 -10.20 -5.70
CA GLY A 104 25.33 -10.45 -5.93
C GLY A 104 25.82 -11.84 -5.50
N SER A 105 27.13 -12.10 -5.71
CA SER A 105 27.80 -13.35 -5.32
C SER A 105 29.10 -13.04 -4.56
N PRO A 106 29.14 -13.11 -3.22
CA PRO A 106 28.07 -13.56 -2.31
C PRO A 106 26.91 -12.55 -2.18
N ARG A 107 25.69 -13.04 -1.89
CA ARG A 107 24.47 -12.24 -1.76
C ARG A 107 24.53 -11.33 -0.53
N LYS A 108 24.41 -10.02 -0.75
CA LYS A 108 24.51 -8.99 0.30
C LYS A 108 23.30 -8.06 0.29
N SER A 109 22.99 -7.52 1.46
CA SER A 109 21.98 -6.47 1.63
C SER A 109 22.36 -5.48 2.73
N LYS A 110 21.46 -4.53 3.04
CA LYS A 110 21.74 -3.38 3.90
C LYS A 110 20.70 -3.25 5.02
N LEU A 111 21.17 -3.17 6.27
CA LEU A 111 20.39 -2.72 7.42
C LEU A 111 20.50 -1.20 7.54
N ILE A 112 19.39 -0.51 7.79
CA ILE A 112 19.37 0.94 7.94
C ILE A 112 18.95 1.29 9.35
N CYS A 113 19.81 1.97 10.09
CA CYS A 113 19.51 2.54 11.40
C CYS A 113 19.30 4.04 11.29
N GLN A 114 18.17 4.52 11.80
CA GLN A 114 17.80 5.93 11.77
C GLN A 114 17.63 6.43 13.20
N ALA A 115 18.36 7.49 13.55
CA ALA A 115 18.17 8.24 14.79
C ALA A 115 17.62 9.63 14.45
N THR A 116 16.44 9.97 14.99
CA THR A 116 15.72 11.22 14.69
C THR A 116 15.32 11.97 15.96
N GLY A 117 14.95 13.25 15.82
CA GLY A 117 14.38 14.04 16.90
C GLY A 117 15.35 14.44 18.01
N PHE A 118 16.66 14.23 17.84
CA PHE A 118 17.64 14.50 18.91
C PHE A 118 18.20 15.92 18.84
N SER A 119 18.63 16.42 20.00
CA SER A 119 19.38 17.67 20.13
C SER A 119 20.24 17.60 21.38
N PRO A 120 21.52 18.01 21.37
CA PRO A 120 22.26 18.72 20.31
C PRO A 120 22.79 17.81 19.18
N ARG A 121 23.42 18.41 18.15
CA ARG A 121 23.89 17.76 16.89
C ARG A 121 24.89 16.61 17.10
N GLN A 122 25.67 16.63 18.17
CA GLN A 122 26.74 15.64 18.40
C GLN A 122 26.15 14.28 18.80
N ILE A 123 26.43 13.26 18.00
CA ILE A 123 25.93 11.89 18.19
C ILE A 123 26.96 10.89 17.65
N GLN A 124 26.99 9.69 18.23
CA GLN A 124 27.83 8.59 17.75
C GLN A 124 26.95 7.37 17.46
N VAL A 125 27.09 6.80 16.24
CA VAL A 125 26.35 5.61 15.81
C VAL A 125 27.34 4.49 15.53
N SER A 126 27.10 3.32 16.09
CA SER A 126 27.91 2.11 15.94
C SER A 126 27.04 0.89 15.77
N TRP A 127 27.62 -0.17 15.19
CA TRP A 127 26.95 -1.44 14.97
C TRP A 127 27.62 -2.55 15.77
N LEU A 128 26.81 -3.44 16.32
CA LEU A 128 27.25 -4.67 16.95
C LEU A 128 26.64 -5.88 16.24
N ARG A 129 27.38 -6.97 16.18
CA ARG A 129 26.93 -8.29 15.73
C ARG A 129 27.25 -9.27 16.85
N GLU A 130 26.25 -10.00 17.34
CA GLU A 130 26.42 -10.92 18.48
C GLU A 130 27.09 -10.23 19.70
N GLY A 131 26.72 -8.97 19.95
CA GLY A 131 27.30 -8.16 21.02
C GLY A 131 28.74 -7.66 20.77
N LYS A 132 29.38 -8.01 19.65
CA LYS A 132 30.73 -7.55 19.28
C LYS A 132 30.68 -6.40 18.28
N GLN A 133 31.53 -5.39 18.45
CA GLN A 133 31.56 -4.23 17.57
C GLN A 133 31.99 -4.59 16.14
N VAL A 134 31.23 -4.10 15.16
CA VAL A 134 31.51 -4.27 13.73
C VAL A 134 32.33 -3.09 13.23
N ALA A 135 33.43 -3.36 12.52
CA ALA A 135 34.34 -2.31 12.02
C ALA A 135 34.22 -2.04 10.52
N SER A 136 33.62 -2.94 9.74
CA SER A 136 33.56 -2.86 8.26
C SER A 136 32.12 -2.89 7.73
N GLY A 137 31.92 -2.37 6.52
CA GLY A 137 30.62 -2.38 5.85
C GLY A 137 29.61 -1.35 6.37
N ILE A 138 30.07 -0.40 7.19
CA ILE A 138 29.24 0.67 7.78
C ILE A 138 29.39 1.95 6.95
N THR A 139 28.27 2.59 6.64
CA THR A 139 28.22 3.91 6.01
C THR A 139 27.28 4.79 6.81
N THR A 140 27.80 5.84 7.44
CA THR A 140 27.01 6.79 8.24
C THR A 140 26.93 8.12 7.53
N ASP A 141 25.70 8.59 7.29
CA ASP A 141 25.43 9.86 6.63
C ASP A 141 25.75 11.04 7.53
N GLN A 142 25.90 12.23 6.93
CA GLN A 142 26.08 13.48 7.67
C GLN A 142 24.85 13.80 8.51
N VAL A 143 25.04 14.35 9.71
CA VAL A 143 23.93 14.79 10.58
C VAL A 143 23.23 15.99 9.95
N GLN A 144 21.93 15.83 9.69
CA GLN A 144 21.07 16.83 9.05
C GLN A 144 20.10 17.46 10.08
N ALA A 145 19.78 18.74 9.90
CA ALA A 145 18.72 19.40 10.66
C ALA A 145 17.34 19.00 10.12
N GLU A 146 16.37 18.82 11.01
CA GLU A 146 14.98 18.54 10.66
C GLU A 146 14.22 19.86 10.51
N ALA A 147 13.58 20.08 9.36
CA ALA A 147 12.75 21.25 9.14
C ALA A 147 11.46 21.15 9.97
N LYS A 148 11.21 22.14 10.82
CA LYS A 148 9.96 22.33 11.58
C LYS A 148 9.52 23.79 11.50
N GLU A 149 8.21 24.01 11.40
CA GLU A 149 7.59 25.35 11.41
C GLU A 149 7.57 25.99 12.80
N SER A 150 7.57 25.19 13.87
CA SER A 150 7.58 25.65 15.26
C SER A 150 8.20 24.60 16.20
N GLY A 151 9.04 25.04 17.14
CA GLY A 151 9.72 24.19 18.13
C GLY A 151 11.26 24.23 18.08
N PRO A 152 11.96 23.53 18.99
CA PRO A 152 13.41 23.48 19.00
C PRO A 152 13.97 22.72 17.80
N THR A 153 15.09 23.18 17.24
CA THR A 153 15.79 22.51 16.13
C THR A 153 16.22 21.11 16.55
N THR A 154 15.71 20.10 15.86
CA THR A 154 16.11 18.69 16.03
C THR A 154 16.97 18.21 14.86
N TYR A 155 17.72 17.14 15.09
CA TYR A 155 18.63 16.55 14.12
C TYR A 155 18.25 15.10 13.81
N LYS A 156 18.69 14.64 12.63
CA LYS A 156 18.61 13.26 12.20
C LYS A 156 19.94 12.75 11.66
N VAL A 157 20.20 11.46 11.85
CA VAL A 157 21.33 10.74 11.26
C VAL A 157 20.89 9.33 10.86
N THR A 158 21.43 8.86 9.73
CA THR A 158 21.19 7.52 9.21
C THR A 158 22.51 6.79 9.09
N SER A 159 22.57 5.55 9.55
CA SER A 159 23.72 4.66 9.41
C SER A 159 23.28 3.36 8.76
N THR A 160 24.04 2.89 7.78
CA THR A 160 23.75 1.70 7.00
C THR A 160 24.83 0.65 7.23
N LEU A 161 24.44 -0.59 7.54
CA LEU A 161 25.34 -1.73 7.68
C LEU A 161 25.10 -2.73 6.56
N THR A 162 26.15 -3.08 5.82
CA THR A 162 26.09 -4.14 4.81
C THR A 162 26.23 -5.51 5.49
N ILE A 163 25.28 -6.42 5.22
CA ILE A 163 25.22 -7.76 5.80
C ILE A 163 25.21 -8.83 4.69
N ASN A 164 25.68 -10.03 5.02
CA ASN A 164 25.61 -11.20 4.15
C ASN A 164 24.32 -11.99 4.41
N GLU A 165 23.75 -12.59 3.38
CA GLU A 165 22.53 -13.40 3.49
C GLU A 165 22.71 -14.61 4.43
N SER A 166 23.84 -15.32 4.35
CA SER A 166 24.14 -16.46 5.22
C SER A 166 24.15 -16.10 6.70
N ASP A 167 24.68 -14.92 7.03
CA ASP A 167 24.77 -14.39 8.39
C ASP A 167 23.39 -13.93 8.90
N TRP A 168 22.57 -13.37 8.02
CA TRP A 168 21.22 -12.95 8.34
C TRP A 168 20.30 -14.15 8.60
N LEU A 169 20.34 -15.16 7.72
CA LEU A 169 19.53 -16.38 7.82
C LEU A 169 19.94 -17.27 8.99
N SER A 170 21.19 -17.19 9.46
CA SER A 170 21.65 -17.91 10.66
C SER A 170 21.15 -17.30 11.99
N GLN A 171 20.20 -16.37 11.92
CA GLN A 171 19.62 -15.66 13.08
C GLN A 171 20.64 -14.79 13.83
N SER A 172 21.70 -14.34 13.15
CA SER A 172 22.66 -13.43 13.78
C SER A 172 21.95 -12.15 14.24
N MET A 173 22.17 -11.73 15.48
CA MET A 173 21.61 -10.53 16.07
C MET A 173 22.49 -9.31 15.78
N PHE A 174 21.95 -8.37 15.01
CA PHE A 174 22.56 -7.09 14.69
C PHE A 174 21.96 -6.01 15.57
N THR A 175 22.80 -5.20 16.22
CA THR A 175 22.37 -4.12 17.11
C THR A 175 22.88 -2.80 16.59
N CYS A 176 21.98 -1.85 16.35
CA CYS A 176 22.37 -0.46 16.18
C CYS A 176 22.47 0.19 17.55
N ARG A 177 23.65 0.71 17.88
CA ARG A 177 23.95 1.42 19.12
C ARG A 177 24.21 2.89 18.84
N VAL A 178 23.45 3.74 19.51
CA VAL A 178 23.51 5.20 19.36
C VAL A 178 23.83 5.80 20.72
N ASP A 179 24.98 6.48 20.81
CA ASP A 179 25.42 7.19 22.02
C ASP A 179 25.19 8.70 21.83
N HIS A 180 24.41 9.31 22.74
CA HIS A 180 24.03 10.72 22.69
C HIS A 180 23.99 11.30 24.12
N ARG A 181 24.71 12.41 24.36
CA ARG A 181 24.86 13.07 25.68
C ARG A 181 25.18 12.11 26.84
N GLY A 182 25.97 11.06 26.59
CA GLY A 182 26.33 10.07 27.61
C GLY A 182 25.29 9.00 27.89
N LEU A 183 24.14 9.04 27.19
CA LEU A 183 23.13 7.98 27.18
C LEU A 183 23.31 7.08 25.97
N THR A 184 23.03 5.79 26.14
CA THR A 184 23.12 4.79 25.09
C THR A 184 21.73 4.26 24.73
N PHE A 185 21.38 4.32 23.44
CA PHE A 185 20.13 3.83 22.87
C PHE A 185 20.46 2.68 21.92
N GLN A 186 19.74 1.56 22.03
CA GLN A 186 20.01 0.37 21.22
C GLN A 186 18.74 -0.19 20.60
N LYS A 187 18.85 -0.65 19.36
CA LYS A 187 17.81 -1.44 18.68
C LYS A 187 18.41 -2.65 18.01
N ASN A 188 17.79 -3.80 18.25
CA ASN A 188 18.22 -5.09 17.73
C ASN A 188 17.40 -5.44 16.49
N ALA A 189 18.03 -6.13 15.55
CA ALA A 189 17.43 -6.70 14.36
C ALA A 189 17.99 -8.10 14.12
N SER A 190 17.12 -9.00 13.71
CA SER A 190 17.43 -10.37 13.30
C SER A 190 16.48 -10.77 12.19
N SER A 191 16.79 -11.85 11.48
CA SER A 191 15.89 -12.44 10.46
C SER A 191 14.56 -12.93 11.03
N MET A 192 14.48 -13.15 12.35
CA MET A 192 13.21 -13.30 13.04
C MET A 192 12.53 -11.94 13.18
N CYS A 193 11.48 -11.72 12.37
CA CYS A 193 10.55 -10.63 12.59
C CYS A 193 10.01 -10.70 14.03
N SER A 194 9.94 -9.56 14.73
CA SER A 194 8.91 -9.42 15.77
C SER A 194 7.56 -9.76 15.14
N PRO A 195 6.65 -10.46 15.85
CA PRO A 195 5.42 -10.96 15.26
C PRO A 195 4.53 -9.77 14.89
N ASN A 196 4.64 -9.30 13.65
CA ASN A 196 3.55 -8.56 13.04
C ASN A 196 2.52 -9.61 12.65
N PRO A 197 1.31 -9.57 13.22
CA PRO A 197 0.31 -10.59 12.94
C PRO A 197 -0.29 -10.33 11.55
N ASN A 198 -0.51 -11.43 10.82
CA ASN A 198 -1.53 -11.58 9.78
C ASN A 198 -1.21 -11.27 8.31
N THR A 199 -0.15 -11.86 7.75
CA THR A 199 -0.24 -12.33 6.35
C THR A 199 0.01 -13.83 6.32
N ALA A 200 -0.98 -14.59 6.77
CA ALA A 200 -1.00 -16.04 6.59
C ALA A 200 -1.35 -16.34 5.13
N ILE A 201 -0.57 -17.22 4.48
CA ILE A 201 -0.80 -17.67 3.11
C ILE A 201 -2.24 -18.17 2.98
N ARG A 202 -2.97 -17.65 1.99
CA ARG A 202 -4.36 -18.05 1.73
C ARG A 202 -4.45 -18.83 0.43
N VAL A 203 -5.34 -19.81 0.42
CA VAL A 203 -5.57 -20.68 -0.73
C VAL A 203 -7.06 -20.65 -1.06
N PHE A 204 -7.37 -20.40 -2.32
CA PHE A 204 -8.72 -20.36 -2.86
C PHE A 204 -8.83 -21.33 -4.02
N ALA A 205 -9.72 -22.30 -3.90
CA ALA A 205 -10.07 -23.19 -5.01
C ALA A 205 -11.30 -22.62 -5.72
N ILE A 206 -11.15 -22.29 -7.00
CA ILE A 206 -12.14 -21.63 -7.84
C ILE A 206 -12.70 -22.66 -8.83
N PRO A 207 -14.02 -22.90 -8.83
CA PRO A 207 -14.67 -23.83 -9.76
C PRO A 207 -14.66 -23.31 -11.20
N PRO A 208 -14.77 -24.18 -12.20
CA PRO A 208 -14.94 -23.78 -13.59
C PRO A 208 -16.26 -23.02 -13.75
N SER A 209 -16.22 -21.94 -14.53
CA SER A 209 -17.43 -21.20 -14.89
C SER A 209 -18.23 -21.92 -15.96
N PHE A 210 -19.56 -21.79 -15.95
CA PHE A 210 -20.43 -22.22 -17.02
C PHE A 210 -20.01 -21.59 -18.35
N ALA A 211 -19.67 -20.30 -18.35
CA ALA A 211 -19.26 -19.58 -19.56
C ALA A 211 -18.03 -20.22 -20.23
N SER A 212 -16.99 -20.57 -19.47
CA SER A 212 -15.80 -21.23 -20.01
C SER A 212 -16.11 -22.62 -20.57
N ILE A 213 -16.93 -23.41 -19.87
CA ILE A 213 -17.33 -24.73 -20.35
C ILE A 213 -18.17 -24.61 -21.63
N PHE A 214 -19.09 -23.65 -21.67
CA PHE A 214 -19.99 -23.44 -22.79
C PHE A 214 -19.28 -22.93 -24.04
N LEU A 215 -18.42 -21.92 -23.90
CA LEU A 215 -17.76 -21.22 -25.02
C LEU A 215 -16.52 -21.96 -25.54
N THR A 216 -15.63 -22.36 -24.65
CA THR A 216 -14.31 -22.91 -25.04
C THR A 216 -14.22 -24.42 -24.88
N LYS A 217 -15.31 -25.08 -24.43
CA LYS A 217 -15.33 -26.51 -24.08
C LYS A 217 -14.22 -26.89 -23.10
N SER A 218 -13.80 -25.92 -22.28
CA SER A 218 -12.71 -26.09 -21.32
C SER A 218 -13.25 -26.08 -19.90
N THR A 219 -13.11 -27.21 -19.21
CA THR A 219 -13.41 -27.33 -17.78
C THR A 219 -12.11 -27.16 -17.01
N LYS A 220 -11.85 -25.93 -16.55
CA LYS A 220 -10.59 -25.53 -15.92
C LYS A 220 -10.79 -25.25 -14.43
N LEU A 221 -10.08 -25.97 -13.59
CA LEU A 221 -9.99 -25.72 -12.14
C LEU A 221 -8.85 -24.74 -11.88
N THR A 222 -9.10 -23.74 -11.02
CA THR A 222 -8.10 -22.71 -10.71
C THR A 222 -7.85 -22.67 -9.21
N CYS A 223 -6.58 -22.80 -8.80
CA CYS A 223 -6.16 -22.65 -7.42
C CYS A 223 -5.37 -21.36 -7.26
N LEU A 224 -5.96 -20.35 -6.64
CA LEU A 224 -5.35 -19.06 -6.38
C LEU A 224 -4.73 -19.04 -4.98
N VAL A 225 -3.44 -18.72 -4.93
CA VAL A 225 -2.69 -18.56 -3.67
C VAL A 225 -2.27 -17.11 -3.53
N THR A 226 -2.57 -16.51 -2.37
CA THR A 226 -2.23 -15.10 -2.06
C THR A 226 -1.39 -15.01 -0.79
N ASP A 227 -0.83 -13.82 -0.57
CA ASP A 227 -0.04 -13.49 0.63
C ASP A 227 1.26 -14.31 0.74
N LEU A 228 1.85 -14.69 -0.40
CA LEU A 228 3.13 -15.41 -0.45
C LEU A 228 4.29 -14.44 -0.19
N ALA A 229 5.22 -14.84 0.69
CA ALA A 229 6.45 -14.10 0.95
C ALA A 229 7.58 -14.40 -0.07
N SER A 230 7.55 -15.57 -0.72
CA SER A 230 8.47 -16.00 -1.79
C SER A 230 7.81 -17.09 -2.65
N TYR A 231 8.37 -17.35 -3.83
CA TYR A 231 7.97 -18.43 -4.74
C TYR A 231 8.92 -19.64 -4.74
N ASP A 232 10.13 -19.53 -4.18
CA ASP A 232 11.23 -20.49 -4.37
C ASP A 232 10.96 -21.91 -3.82
N SER A 233 9.96 -22.06 -2.95
CA SER A 233 9.59 -23.36 -2.33
C SER A 233 8.12 -23.72 -2.53
N MET A 234 7.44 -23.01 -3.42
CA MET A 234 6.01 -23.14 -3.62
C MET A 234 5.70 -24.30 -4.59
N THR A 235 4.73 -25.14 -4.24
CA THR A 235 4.19 -26.14 -5.17
C THR A 235 2.67 -26.18 -5.07
N ILE A 236 2.01 -26.10 -6.22
CA ILE A 236 0.56 -26.21 -6.36
C ILE A 236 0.25 -27.47 -7.16
N SER A 237 -0.59 -28.36 -6.62
CA SER A 237 -1.02 -29.57 -7.32
C SER A 237 -2.51 -29.82 -7.15
N TRP A 238 -3.15 -30.28 -8.22
CA TRP A 238 -4.52 -30.76 -8.19
C TRP A 238 -4.56 -32.29 -8.11
N THR A 239 -5.49 -32.80 -7.29
CA THR A 239 -5.72 -34.23 -7.09
C THR A 239 -7.21 -34.54 -7.17
N ARG A 240 -7.52 -35.68 -7.78
CA ARG A 240 -8.87 -36.26 -7.82
C ARG A 240 -9.24 -36.92 -6.50
N GLN A 241 -10.51 -37.28 -6.33
CA GLN A 241 -11.01 -37.92 -5.12
C GLN A 241 -10.35 -39.30 -4.87
N ASN A 242 -9.96 -40.00 -5.94
CA ASN A 242 -9.27 -41.29 -5.88
C ASN A 242 -7.77 -41.18 -5.54
N GLY A 243 -7.22 -39.95 -5.41
CA GLY A 243 -5.80 -39.69 -5.16
C GLY A 243 -4.94 -39.54 -6.41
N GLU A 244 -5.52 -39.64 -7.61
CA GLU A 244 -4.81 -39.45 -8.88
C GLU A 244 -4.45 -37.98 -9.10
N ALA A 245 -3.24 -37.73 -9.58
CA ALA A 245 -2.76 -36.38 -9.85
C ALA A 245 -3.31 -35.85 -11.18
N VAL A 246 -3.78 -34.60 -11.19
CA VAL A 246 -4.21 -33.91 -12.41
C VAL A 246 -3.08 -33.02 -12.90
N LYS A 247 -2.80 -33.04 -14.22
CA LYS A 247 -1.80 -32.16 -14.83
C LYS A 247 -2.10 -30.71 -14.48
N THR A 248 -1.22 -30.10 -13.68
CA THR A 248 -1.38 -28.75 -13.15
C THR A 248 -0.31 -27.86 -13.76
N HIS A 249 -0.74 -26.80 -14.45
CA HIS A 249 0.13 -25.75 -14.94
C HIS A 249 0.18 -24.62 -13.92
N THR A 250 1.38 -24.30 -13.43
CA THR A 250 1.56 -23.26 -12.41
C THR A 250 2.09 -21.98 -13.05
N ASN A 251 1.33 -20.90 -12.89
CA ASN A 251 1.70 -19.55 -13.32
C ASN A 251 1.91 -18.68 -12.09
N ILE A 252 3.08 -18.04 -12.00
CA ILE A 252 3.43 -17.12 -10.92
C ILE A 252 3.09 -15.71 -11.39
N SER A 253 2.36 -14.96 -10.57
CA SER A 253 1.93 -13.59 -10.86
C SER A 253 2.91 -12.56 -10.31
N GLU A 254 2.81 -11.33 -10.83
CA GLU A 254 3.60 -10.16 -10.44
C GLU A 254 3.44 -9.81 -8.96
N SER A 255 4.43 -9.10 -8.42
CA SER A 255 4.45 -8.65 -7.03
C SER A 255 3.33 -7.63 -6.77
N HIS A 256 2.64 -7.82 -5.65
CA HIS A 256 1.62 -6.89 -5.19
C HIS A 256 2.25 -5.67 -4.52
N PRO A 257 1.57 -4.51 -4.46
CA PRO A 257 2.05 -3.32 -3.76
C PRO A 257 2.37 -3.53 -2.27
N ASN A 258 1.81 -4.59 -1.67
CA ASN A 258 2.08 -5.01 -0.29
C ASN A 258 3.35 -5.89 -0.15
N ALA A 259 4.16 -6.00 -1.21
CA ALA A 259 5.35 -6.86 -1.28
C ALA A 259 5.08 -8.36 -1.07
N THR A 260 3.85 -8.83 -1.34
CA THR A 260 3.52 -10.26 -1.42
C THR A 260 3.35 -10.70 -2.87
N PHE A 261 3.39 -12.00 -3.10
CA PHE A 261 3.16 -12.60 -4.41
C PHE A 261 1.85 -13.38 -4.44
N SER A 262 1.31 -13.58 -5.65
CA SER A 262 0.28 -14.58 -5.91
C SER A 262 0.75 -15.61 -6.91
N ALA A 263 0.25 -16.83 -6.76
CA ALA A 263 0.49 -17.91 -7.68
C ALA A 263 -0.84 -18.58 -8.04
N VAL A 264 -0.94 -19.05 -9.27
CA VAL A 264 -2.14 -19.69 -9.81
C VAL A 264 -1.77 -21.07 -10.35
N GLY A 265 -2.40 -22.11 -9.79
CA GLY A 265 -2.29 -23.48 -10.31
C GLY A 265 -3.55 -23.87 -11.06
N GLU A 266 -3.42 -24.08 -12.35
CA GLU A 266 -4.52 -24.34 -13.27
C GLU A 266 -4.50 -25.79 -13.75
N ALA A 267 -5.65 -26.48 -13.70
CA ALA A 267 -5.78 -27.86 -14.15
C ALA A 267 -7.00 -28.02 -15.06
N SER A 268 -6.81 -28.70 -16.19
CA SER A 268 -7.89 -29.04 -17.14
C SER A 268 -8.44 -30.42 -16.83
N ILE A 269 -9.76 -30.55 -16.77
CA ILE A 269 -10.49 -31.79 -16.51
C ILE A 269 -11.61 -32.01 -17.53
N CYS A 270 -12.26 -33.18 -17.49
CA CYS A 270 -13.44 -33.47 -18.31
C CYS A 270 -14.70 -32.81 -17.71
N GLU A 271 -15.62 -32.35 -18.57
CA GLU A 271 -16.91 -31.78 -18.14
C GLU A 271 -17.76 -32.82 -17.39
N ASP A 272 -17.76 -34.08 -17.83
CA ASP A 272 -18.52 -35.16 -17.21
C ASP A 272 -18.06 -35.46 -15.78
N ASP A 273 -16.76 -35.43 -15.52
CA ASP A 273 -16.17 -35.64 -14.19
C ASP A 273 -16.66 -34.55 -13.22
N TRP A 274 -16.60 -33.28 -13.65
CA TRP A 274 -17.13 -32.16 -12.87
C TRP A 274 -18.64 -32.28 -12.65
N ASN A 275 -19.39 -32.63 -13.69
CA ASN A 275 -20.84 -32.75 -13.65
C ASN A 275 -21.34 -33.91 -12.79
N SER A 276 -20.56 -35.00 -12.66
CA SER A 276 -20.83 -36.11 -11.74
C SER A 276 -20.75 -35.70 -10.25
N GLY A 277 -20.14 -34.54 -9.98
CA GLY A 277 -19.83 -34.04 -8.65
C GLY A 277 -18.63 -34.75 -8.01
N GLU A 278 -17.64 -35.16 -8.83
CA GLU A 278 -16.33 -35.58 -8.35
C GLU A 278 -15.66 -34.45 -7.54
N ARG A 279 -14.89 -34.82 -6.51
CA ARG A 279 -14.18 -33.88 -5.65
C ARG A 279 -12.74 -33.71 -6.12
N PHE A 280 -12.35 -32.46 -6.32
CA PHE A 280 -11.00 -32.08 -6.69
C PHE A 280 -10.36 -31.30 -5.55
N THR A 281 -9.15 -31.68 -5.16
CA THR A 281 -8.41 -31.05 -4.07
C THR A 281 -7.16 -30.38 -4.59
N CYS A 282 -7.08 -29.06 -4.41
CA CYS A 282 -5.85 -28.31 -4.56
C CYS A 282 -5.01 -28.48 -3.29
N THR A 283 -3.76 -28.90 -3.45
CA THR A 283 -2.76 -28.99 -2.38
C THR A 283 -1.66 -27.98 -2.64
N VAL A 284 -1.35 -27.20 -1.61
CA VAL A 284 -0.36 -26.13 -1.61
C VAL A 284 0.70 -26.43 -0.57
N THR A 285 1.96 -26.51 -0.98
CA THR A 285 3.12 -26.64 -0.09
C THR A 285 4.02 -25.43 -0.23
N HIS A 286 4.54 -24.94 0.91
CA HIS A 286 5.48 -23.83 0.96
C HIS A 286 6.36 -23.97 2.22
N ALA A 287 7.60 -23.49 2.20
CA ALA A 287 8.51 -23.59 3.34
C ALA A 287 8.00 -22.88 4.61
N ASP A 288 7.21 -21.81 4.44
CA ASP A 288 6.62 -21.07 5.56
C ASP A 288 5.34 -21.74 6.11
N LEU A 289 4.89 -22.86 5.53
CA LEU A 289 3.72 -23.62 6.00
C LEU A 289 4.17 -24.86 6.78
N PRO A 290 3.74 -25.04 8.05
CA PRO A 290 4.08 -26.22 8.84
C PRO A 290 3.43 -27.50 8.29
N SER A 291 2.32 -27.37 7.55
CA SER A 291 1.63 -28.45 6.88
C SER A 291 1.04 -27.97 5.55
N PRO A 292 0.92 -28.83 4.54
CA PRO A 292 0.29 -28.48 3.27
C PRO A 292 -1.13 -27.95 3.46
N LEU A 293 -1.45 -26.82 2.83
CA LEU A 293 -2.81 -26.30 2.79
C LEU A 293 -3.60 -27.02 1.69
N LYS A 294 -4.82 -27.44 2.02
CA LYS A 294 -5.68 -28.18 1.09
C LYS A 294 -7.03 -27.49 0.97
N GLN A 295 -7.49 -27.30 -0.26
CA GLN A 295 -8.83 -26.80 -0.56
C GLN A 295 -9.52 -27.73 -1.54
N THR A 296 -10.73 -28.17 -1.20
CA THR A 296 -11.48 -29.15 -2.00
C THR A 296 -12.73 -28.49 -2.57
N ILE A 297 -12.93 -28.66 -3.87
CA ILE A 297 -14.12 -28.19 -4.60
C ILE A 297 -14.77 -29.36 -5.34
N SER A 298 -16.08 -29.24 -5.52
CA SER A 298 -16.91 -30.15 -6.31
C SER A 298 -18.15 -29.40 -6.76
N ARG A 299 -18.78 -29.86 -7.83
CA ARG A 299 -20.07 -29.32 -8.25
C ARG A 299 -21.12 -29.52 -7.15
N PRO A 300 -21.85 -28.48 -6.72
CA PRO A 300 -22.92 -28.61 -5.74
C PRO A 300 -24.02 -29.56 -6.22
N LYS A 301 -24.41 -30.53 -5.38
CA LYS A 301 -25.49 -31.49 -5.69
C LYS A 301 -26.83 -30.97 -5.16
N GLY A 302 -27.91 -31.21 -5.90
CA GLY A 302 -29.27 -30.87 -5.47
C GLY A 302 -29.66 -29.40 -5.65
N VAL A 303 -28.95 -28.63 -6.46
CA VAL A 303 -29.36 -27.27 -6.83
C VAL A 303 -30.53 -27.35 -7.81
N ALA A 304 -31.66 -26.74 -7.44
CA ALA A 304 -32.82 -26.67 -8.32
C ALA A 304 -32.50 -25.79 -9.55
N LEU A 305 -32.67 -26.37 -10.73
CA LEU A 305 -32.47 -25.67 -11.99
C LEU A 305 -33.71 -24.82 -12.31
N HIS A 306 -33.52 -23.52 -12.45
CA HIS A 306 -34.55 -22.59 -12.89
C HIS A 306 -34.07 -21.84 -14.12
N ARG A 307 -34.88 -21.88 -15.18
CA ARG A 307 -34.57 -21.19 -16.43
C ARG A 307 -34.68 -19.66 -16.24
N PRO A 308 -33.78 -18.88 -16.84
CA PRO A 308 -33.90 -17.43 -16.86
C PRO A 308 -35.08 -16.97 -17.70
N ASP A 309 -35.79 -15.98 -17.18
CA ASP A 309 -36.69 -15.12 -17.96
C ASP A 309 -35.92 -13.87 -18.39
N VAL A 310 -35.85 -13.65 -19.70
CA VAL A 310 -35.08 -12.54 -20.31
C VAL A 310 -36.03 -11.49 -20.84
N TYR A 311 -35.88 -10.27 -20.32
CA TYR A 311 -36.61 -9.07 -20.70
C TYR A 311 -35.65 -8.07 -21.32
N LEU A 312 -36.00 -7.55 -22.49
CA LEU A 312 -35.21 -6.54 -23.18
C LEU A 312 -35.97 -5.21 -23.15
N LEU A 313 -35.39 -4.22 -22.49
CA LEU A 313 -35.96 -2.91 -22.27
C LEU A 313 -35.30 -1.92 -23.24
N PRO A 314 -36.08 -1.26 -24.11
CA PRO A 314 -35.54 -0.23 -25.01
C PRO A 314 -35.11 1.02 -24.23
N PRO A 315 -34.36 1.94 -24.87
CA PRO A 315 -33.96 3.21 -24.26
C PRO A 315 -35.17 4.02 -23.78
N ALA A 316 -35.01 4.70 -22.64
CA ALA A 316 -36.03 5.59 -22.11
C ALA A 316 -36.22 6.79 -23.05
N ARG A 317 -37.46 7.28 -23.18
CA ARG A 317 -37.78 8.40 -24.08
C ARG A 317 -37.00 9.66 -23.71
N GLU A 318 -36.77 9.85 -22.42
CA GLU A 318 -36.01 10.97 -21.86
C GLU A 318 -34.55 10.95 -22.31
N GLN A 319 -33.92 9.77 -22.41
CA GLN A 319 -32.54 9.63 -22.89
C GLN A 319 -32.42 9.99 -24.37
N LEU A 320 -33.40 9.56 -25.18
CA LEU A 320 -33.44 9.89 -26.61
C LEU A 320 -33.64 11.40 -26.85
N ASN A 321 -34.35 12.10 -25.95
CA ASN A 321 -34.53 13.54 -26.05
C ASN A 321 -33.24 14.35 -25.78
N LEU A 322 -32.30 13.79 -25.00
CA LEU A 322 -31.03 14.42 -24.67
C LEU A 322 -29.98 14.30 -25.79
N ARG A 323 -30.21 13.42 -26.78
CA ARG A 323 -29.37 13.22 -27.99
C ARG A 323 -27.88 12.89 -27.75
N GLU A 324 -27.52 12.42 -26.57
CA GLU A 324 -26.13 12.06 -26.25
C GLU A 324 -25.86 10.57 -26.48
N SER A 325 -26.63 9.70 -25.82
CA SER A 325 -26.53 8.25 -25.96
C SER A 325 -27.82 7.57 -25.52
N ALA A 326 -28.05 6.36 -26.02
CA ALA A 326 -29.22 5.56 -25.68
C ALA A 326 -28.76 4.24 -25.04
N THR A 327 -29.47 3.77 -24.02
CA THR A 327 -29.11 2.52 -23.32
C THR A 327 -30.18 1.47 -23.47
N ILE A 328 -29.79 0.26 -23.89
CA ILE A 328 -30.66 -0.91 -23.97
C ILE A 328 -30.34 -1.79 -22.78
N THR A 329 -31.35 -2.20 -22.01
CA THR A 329 -31.17 -3.02 -20.81
C THR A 329 -31.70 -4.43 -21.04
N CYS A 330 -30.86 -5.43 -20.86
CA CYS A 330 -31.23 -6.83 -20.81
C CYS A 330 -31.33 -7.28 -19.36
N LEU A 331 -32.55 -7.50 -18.89
CA LEU A 331 -32.85 -7.96 -17.53
C LEU A 331 -33.09 -9.47 -17.56
N VAL A 332 -32.26 -10.21 -16.85
CA VAL A 332 -32.31 -11.67 -16.72
C VAL A 332 -32.74 -12.01 -15.31
N THR A 333 -33.84 -12.74 -15.14
CA THR A 333 -34.48 -12.97 -13.82
C THR A 333 -34.84 -14.43 -13.61
N GLY A 334 -35.09 -14.82 -12.37
CA GLY A 334 -35.66 -16.10 -11.99
C GLY A 334 -34.76 -17.31 -12.22
N PHE A 335 -33.46 -17.13 -12.47
CA PHE A 335 -32.58 -18.24 -12.83
C PHE A 335 -31.87 -18.85 -11.62
N SER A 336 -31.51 -20.12 -11.75
CA SER A 336 -30.67 -20.86 -10.80
C SER A 336 -30.01 -22.03 -11.54
N PRO A 337 -28.70 -22.27 -11.36
CA PRO A 337 -27.77 -21.62 -10.42
C PRO A 337 -27.34 -20.21 -10.84
N ALA A 338 -26.51 -19.55 -10.04
CA ALA A 338 -26.12 -18.15 -10.25
C ALA A 338 -25.27 -17.91 -11.52
N ASP A 339 -24.66 -18.93 -12.12
CA ASP A 339 -23.74 -18.75 -13.24
C ASP A 339 -24.50 -18.53 -14.56
N VAL A 340 -24.47 -17.31 -15.08
CA VAL A 340 -25.13 -16.88 -16.32
C VAL A 340 -24.15 -16.13 -17.19
N PHE A 341 -24.20 -16.41 -18.50
CA PHE A 341 -23.42 -15.70 -19.50
C PHE A 341 -24.34 -14.80 -20.34
N VAL A 342 -23.91 -13.56 -20.58
CA VAL A 342 -24.65 -12.57 -21.39
C VAL A 342 -23.72 -11.98 -22.44
N GLN A 343 -24.13 -12.02 -23.70
CA GLN A 343 -23.43 -11.46 -24.84
C GLN A 343 -24.39 -10.62 -25.68
N TRP A 344 -23.95 -9.45 -26.10
CA TRP A 344 -24.71 -8.62 -27.03
C TRP A 344 -24.30 -8.86 -28.48
N MET A 345 -25.27 -8.80 -29.38
CA MET A 345 -25.06 -8.79 -30.82
C MET A 345 -25.71 -7.55 -31.44
N GLN A 346 -25.07 -7.02 -32.49
CA GLN A 346 -25.60 -5.96 -33.36
C GLN A 346 -25.57 -6.48 -34.80
N ARG A 347 -26.71 -6.45 -35.50
CA ARG A 347 -26.84 -7.01 -36.87
C ARG A 347 -26.36 -8.48 -36.97
N GLY A 348 -26.57 -9.27 -35.92
CA GLY A 348 -26.12 -10.67 -35.85
C GLY A 348 -24.63 -10.89 -35.62
N GLN A 349 -23.83 -9.84 -35.42
CA GLN A 349 -22.41 -9.94 -35.07
C GLN A 349 -22.18 -9.67 -33.58
N PRO A 350 -21.26 -10.40 -32.92
CA PRO A 350 -20.97 -10.22 -31.50
C PRO A 350 -20.32 -8.85 -31.25
N LEU A 351 -20.85 -8.11 -30.29
CA LEU A 351 -20.27 -6.84 -29.84
C LEU A 351 -19.09 -7.06 -28.88
N SER A 352 -18.14 -6.12 -28.92
CA SER A 352 -17.04 -6.09 -27.96
C SER A 352 -17.56 -5.94 -26.53
N PRO A 353 -17.01 -6.69 -25.54
CA PRO A 353 -17.35 -6.53 -24.12
C PRO A 353 -17.17 -5.11 -23.57
N GLU A 354 -16.39 -4.25 -24.24
CA GLU A 354 -16.18 -2.85 -23.84
C GLU A 354 -17.42 -1.96 -24.07
N LYS A 355 -18.38 -2.41 -24.89
CA LYS A 355 -19.58 -1.63 -25.24
C LYS A 355 -20.74 -1.80 -24.26
N TYR A 356 -20.68 -2.81 -23.39
CA TYR A 356 -21.76 -3.14 -22.47
C TYR A 356 -21.22 -3.54 -21.10
N VAL A 357 -22.04 -3.39 -20.08
CA VAL A 357 -21.70 -3.76 -18.69
C VAL A 357 -22.71 -4.77 -18.20
N THR A 358 -22.26 -5.92 -17.73
CA THR A 358 -23.11 -6.96 -17.13
C THR A 358 -22.86 -7.03 -15.63
N SER A 359 -23.92 -6.94 -14.83
CA SER A 359 -23.83 -7.05 -13.38
C SER A 359 -23.52 -8.49 -12.94
N ALA A 360 -22.87 -8.64 -11.79
CA ALA A 360 -22.82 -9.95 -11.13
C ALA A 360 -24.25 -10.44 -10.79
N PRO A 361 -24.49 -11.76 -10.79
CA PRO A 361 -25.75 -12.35 -10.36
C PRO A 361 -26.06 -12.00 -8.90
N MET A 362 -27.25 -11.46 -8.64
CA MET A 362 -27.71 -11.08 -7.31
C MET A 362 -28.92 -11.91 -6.90
N PRO A 363 -29.05 -12.29 -5.61
CA PRO A 363 -30.24 -13.02 -5.13
C PRO A 363 -31.52 -12.21 -5.34
N GLU A 364 -32.60 -12.86 -5.78
CA GLU A 364 -33.91 -12.23 -5.93
C GLU A 364 -34.61 -12.04 -4.57
N PRO A 365 -35.00 -10.80 -4.20
CA PRO A 365 -35.64 -10.54 -2.91
C PRO A 365 -36.94 -11.31 -2.68
N GLN A 366 -37.70 -11.56 -3.75
CA GLN A 366 -39.03 -12.19 -3.70
C GLN A 366 -39.01 -13.69 -4.05
N ALA A 367 -37.85 -14.24 -4.42
CA ALA A 367 -37.73 -15.64 -4.83
C ALA A 367 -36.44 -16.26 -4.25
N PRO A 368 -36.52 -16.83 -3.03
CA PRO A 368 -35.37 -17.46 -2.39
C PRO A 368 -34.73 -18.52 -3.28
N GLY A 369 -33.40 -18.48 -3.41
CA GLY A 369 -32.62 -19.41 -4.23
C GLY A 369 -32.60 -19.11 -5.73
N ARG A 370 -33.25 -18.03 -6.18
CA ARG A 370 -33.16 -17.52 -7.55
C ARG A 370 -32.31 -16.26 -7.61
N TYR A 371 -31.79 -16.00 -8.80
CA TYR A 371 -30.91 -14.89 -9.08
C TYR A 371 -31.45 -14.05 -10.22
N PHE A 372 -31.05 -12.77 -10.22
CA PHE A 372 -31.24 -11.86 -11.34
C PHE A 372 -29.91 -11.18 -11.69
N ALA A 373 -29.77 -10.78 -12.94
CA ALA A 373 -28.65 -10.00 -13.45
C ALA A 373 -29.16 -9.03 -14.51
N HIS A 374 -28.47 -7.93 -14.72
CA HIS A 374 -28.79 -7.00 -15.80
C HIS A 374 -27.54 -6.69 -16.62
N SER A 375 -27.72 -6.53 -17.92
CA SER A 375 -26.68 -6.07 -18.83
C SER A 375 -27.15 -4.80 -19.53
N ILE A 376 -26.32 -3.77 -19.54
CA ILE A 376 -26.64 -2.46 -20.13
C ILE A 376 -25.70 -2.24 -21.31
N LEU A 377 -26.28 -2.15 -22.50
CA LEU A 377 -25.57 -1.80 -23.73
C LEU A 377 -25.77 -0.31 -24.03
N THR A 378 -24.67 0.40 -24.26
CA THR A 378 -24.71 1.81 -24.69
C THR A 378 -24.59 1.88 -26.21
N VAL A 379 -25.55 2.53 -26.86
CA VAL A 379 -25.60 2.70 -28.32
C VAL A 379 -25.72 4.18 -28.69
N SER A 380 -25.35 4.53 -29.92
CA SER A 380 -25.55 5.88 -30.44
C SER A 380 -27.04 6.11 -30.74
N GLU A 381 -27.49 7.37 -30.60
CA GLU A 381 -28.87 7.71 -30.97
C GLU A 381 -29.12 7.50 -32.47
N GLU A 382 -28.11 7.74 -33.30
CA GLU A 382 -28.16 7.53 -34.74
C GLU A 382 -28.42 6.07 -35.09
N ASP A 383 -27.62 5.14 -34.56
CA ASP A 383 -27.79 3.70 -34.80
C ASP A 383 -29.14 3.20 -34.26
N TRP A 384 -29.59 3.69 -33.11
CA TRP A 384 -30.93 3.36 -32.62
C TRP A 384 -32.02 3.89 -33.56
N ASN A 385 -31.84 5.11 -34.08
CA ASN A 385 -32.83 5.79 -34.91
C ASN A 385 -32.95 5.24 -36.33
N THR A 386 -31.88 4.67 -36.88
CA THR A 386 -31.87 3.99 -38.18
C THR A 386 -32.63 2.66 -38.16
N GLY A 387 -33.01 2.16 -36.98
CA GLY A 387 -33.75 0.92 -36.82
C GLY A 387 -32.86 -0.31 -36.70
N GLU A 388 -31.64 -0.13 -36.19
CA GLU A 388 -30.75 -1.26 -35.93
C GLU A 388 -31.32 -2.24 -34.92
N THR A 389 -30.98 -3.51 -35.12
CA THR A 389 -31.41 -4.62 -34.26
C THR A 389 -30.30 -4.96 -33.26
N TYR A 390 -30.70 -5.03 -32.00
CA TYR A 390 -29.83 -5.40 -30.89
C TYR A 390 -30.37 -6.65 -30.22
N THR A 391 -29.53 -7.67 -30.12
CA THR A 391 -29.89 -8.95 -29.54
C THR A 391 -29.10 -9.20 -28.27
N CYS A 392 -29.80 -9.48 -27.17
CA CYS A 392 -29.22 -9.99 -25.94
C CYS A 392 -29.28 -11.52 -25.97
N VAL A 393 -28.11 -12.16 -26.04
CA VAL A 393 -27.95 -13.61 -25.97
C VAL A 393 -27.60 -13.99 -24.54
N VAL A 394 -28.38 -14.88 -23.96
CA VAL A 394 -28.22 -15.36 -22.58
C VAL A 394 -27.99 -16.86 -22.63
N ALA A 395 -26.85 -17.30 -22.10
CA ALA A 395 -26.53 -18.72 -21.95
C ALA A 395 -26.58 -19.11 -20.47
N HIS A 396 -27.28 -20.21 -20.18
CA HIS A 396 -27.50 -20.71 -18.82
C HIS A 396 -27.84 -22.20 -18.86
N GLU A 397 -27.37 -22.97 -17.88
CA GLU A 397 -27.49 -24.44 -17.91
C GLU A 397 -28.94 -24.96 -17.84
N ALA A 398 -29.85 -24.21 -17.21
CA ALA A 398 -31.26 -24.59 -17.13
C ALA A 398 -32.07 -24.28 -18.42
N LEU A 399 -31.45 -23.73 -19.46
CA LEU A 399 -32.11 -23.45 -20.74
C LEU A 399 -32.07 -24.67 -21.68
N PRO A 400 -33.10 -24.87 -22.52
CA PRO A 400 -33.01 -25.76 -23.67
C PRO A 400 -31.83 -25.34 -24.55
N ASN A 401 -30.98 -26.29 -24.97
CA ASN A 401 -29.73 -26.02 -25.70
C ASN A 401 -28.79 -25.01 -25.02
N ARG A 402 -28.97 -24.75 -23.71
CA ARG A 402 -28.15 -23.88 -22.88
C ARG A 402 -28.14 -22.39 -23.29
N VAL A 403 -29.01 -21.95 -24.22
CA VAL A 403 -29.04 -20.57 -24.77
C VAL A 403 -30.47 -20.10 -25.04
N THR A 404 -30.71 -18.79 -24.86
CA THR A 404 -31.89 -18.07 -25.32
C THR A 404 -31.51 -16.66 -25.76
N GLU A 405 -32.32 -16.03 -26.60
CA GLU A 405 -32.07 -14.66 -27.04
C GLU A 405 -33.34 -13.81 -27.10
N ARG A 406 -33.15 -12.50 -26.98
CA ARG A 406 -34.18 -11.48 -27.18
C ARG A 406 -33.62 -10.39 -28.06
N THR A 407 -34.43 -9.91 -29.00
CA THR A 407 -34.05 -8.83 -29.93
C THR A 407 -34.98 -7.65 -29.72
N VAL A 408 -34.42 -6.45 -29.82
CA VAL A 408 -35.17 -5.20 -29.81
C VAL A 408 -34.65 -4.28 -30.91
N ASP A 409 -35.57 -3.51 -31.48
CA ASP A 409 -35.30 -2.43 -32.40
C ASP A 409 -36.26 -1.27 -32.12
N LYS A 410 -36.09 -0.16 -32.85
CA LYS A 410 -36.95 1.02 -32.71
C LYS A 410 -38.42 0.77 -33.13
N SER A 411 -38.66 -0.12 -34.07
CA SER A 411 -40.00 -0.38 -34.64
C SER A 411 -40.88 -1.24 -33.73
N THR A 412 -40.25 -2.18 -33.02
CA THR A 412 -40.92 -3.18 -32.19
C THR A 412 -41.48 -2.55 -30.94
N GLY A 413 -40.76 -1.64 -30.26
CA GLY A 413 -41.22 -0.93 -29.05
C GLY A 413 -41.78 -1.81 -27.92
N LYS A 414 -41.76 -3.12 -28.12
CA LYS A 414 -42.35 -4.26 -27.41
C LYS A 414 -41.55 -5.50 -27.87
N PRO A 415 -40.86 -6.20 -26.97
CA PRO A 415 -39.98 -7.32 -27.35
C PRO A 415 -40.77 -8.47 -27.99
N THR A 416 -40.33 -8.96 -29.13
CA THR A 416 -40.89 -10.15 -29.83
C THR A 416 -40.10 -11.41 -29.46
N LEU A 417 -40.81 -12.47 -29.09
CA LEU A 417 -40.28 -13.79 -28.81
C LEU A 417 -40.00 -14.52 -30.13
N TYR A 418 -38.73 -14.76 -30.45
CA TYR A 418 -38.34 -15.79 -31.43
C TYR A 418 -37.43 -16.81 -30.74
N ASN A 419 -37.72 -18.09 -30.93
CA ASN A 419 -36.83 -19.19 -30.55
C ASN A 419 -36.01 -19.55 -31.79
N VAL A 420 -34.73 -19.17 -31.81
CA VAL A 420 -33.78 -19.67 -32.82
C VAL A 420 -32.86 -20.67 -32.13
N SER A 421 -32.90 -21.91 -32.61
CA SER A 421 -32.01 -22.99 -32.18
C SER A 421 -30.71 -22.92 -32.99
N LEU A 422 -29.61 -22.57 -32.33
CA LEU A 422 -28.26 -22.68 -32.89
C LEU A 422 -27.81 -24.14 -32.85
N VAL A 423 -27.48 -24.72 -34.00
CA VAL A 423 -26.85 -26.04 -34.11
C VAL A 423 -25.33 -25.83 -34.16
N MET A 424 -24.63 -26.14 -33.07
CA MET A 424 -23.16 -26.23 -33.07
C MET A 424 -22.78 -27.66 -33.46
N SER A 425 -21.85 -27.81 -34.41
CA SER A 425 -21.34 -29.11 -34.84
C SER A 425 -20.54 -29.78 -33.71
N ASP A 426 -20.92 -31.00 -33.35
CA ASP A 426 -20.13 -31.86 -32.47
C ASP A 426 -18.81 -32.23 -33.14
N THR A 427 -17.73 -31.58 -32.72
CA THR A 427 -16.39 -32.15 -32.84
C THR A 427 -16.02 -32.71 -31.48
N ALA A 428 -15.95 -34.04 -31.38
CA ALA A 428 -15.46 -34.73 -30.20
C ALA A 428 -14.02 -34.25 -29.92
N GLY A 429 -13.86 -33.42 -28.89
CA GLY A 429 -12.56 -33.09 -28.34
C GLY A 429 -12.00 -34.31 -27.64
N THR A 430 -11.03 -34.97 -28.25
CA THR A 430 -10.23 -35.99 -27.58
C THR A 430 -9.49 -35.34 -26.41
N CYS A 431 -9.86 -35.74 -25.19
CA CYS A 431 -9.20 -35.32 -23.95
C CYS A 431 -7.97 -36.23 -23.71
N TYR A 432 -6.84 -35.64 -23.31
CA TYR A 432 -5.53 -36.31 -23.10
C TYR A 432 -5.10 -36.38 -21.64
#